data_AF-A0A317DL85-F1
#
_entry.id   AF-A0A317DL85-F1
#
_cell.length_a   1.000
_cell.length_b   1.000
_cell.length_c   1.000
_cell.angle_alpha   90.00
_cell.angle_beta   90.00
_cell.angle_gamma   90.00
#
_symmetry.space_group_name_H-M   'P 1'
#
loop_
_entity.id
_entity.type
_entity.pdbx_description
1 polymer ?
#
loop_
_entity_poly.entity_id
_entity_poly.type
_entity_poly.pdbx_seq_one_letter_code
_entity_poly.pdbx_strand_id
1 'polypeptide(L)'
;MDKDVRAELLSLNKPVAETVARHLVATGQLIDEDPAEALAHALAARRLASRISAVREAVGLAAYHAGEWQTAIAELRTYHRMSGQQSHLAVLADCERALGRPERAIDLFRGADRDKLDQAVAIELLIVAAGARGDLGQKDAAVAMLQVPDLTSEATVPWTARLRYAYADALLAVGRREEAREWFSRAADVDTEGETDAAERLLELDGVVIEGDEEDEAAEEIAAGPGTPGAVPARPDTELAAGDDEDDDRDDDFDDDEDEDDDRDEDDDRDEDDDRDEDDDQDDDQDDDGDQDEDDDEDFDDDEDGAAGSGDDEDFDGEDEDRHPDESGRAEADTTADRPVATGDGDAVNTDGTGPARDDEARDDEARDDESGSTQR
;
A
#
# COMPACT_ATOMS: atom_id res chain seq x y z
N MET A 1 -22.58 -5.11 0.33
CA MET A 1 -21.97 -6.42 0.01
C MET A 1 -21.82 -6.54 -1.49
N ASP A 2 -20.61 -6.86 -1.92
CA ASP A 2 -20.20 -6.99 -3.32
C ASP A 2 -20.97 -8.10 -4.07
N LYS A 3 -21.06 -7.98 -5.40
CA LYS A 3 -21.78 -8.94 -6.26
C LYS A 3 -21.05 -10.28 -6.38
N ASP A 4 -19.73 -10.28 -6.42
CA ASP A 4 -18.90 -11.48 -6.58
C ASP A 4 -18.90 -12.28 -5.27
N VAL A 5 -18.79 -11.59 -4.14
CA VAL A 5 -18.98 -12.19 -2.81
C VAL A 5 -20.36 -12.84 -2.70
N ARG A 6 -21.42 -12.17 -3.21
CA ARG A 6 -22.76 -12.76 -3.23
C ARG A 6 -22.83 -14.02 -4.08
N ALA A 7 -22.14 -14.04 -5.23
CA ALA A 7 -22.11 -15.19 -6.13
C ALA A 7 -21.43 -16.40 -5.47
N GLU A 8 -20.31 -16.20 -4.75
CA GLU A 8 -19.65 -17.28 -4.00
C GLU A 8 -20.59 -17.92 -2.95
N LEU A 9 -21.35 -17.09 -2.23
CA LEU A 9 -22.28 -17.55 -1.20
C LEU A 9 -23.49 -18.34 -1.74
N LEU A 10 -23.81 -18.24 -3.05
CA LEU A 10 -24.89 -19.03 -3.66
C LEU A 10 -24.60 -20.54 -3.66
N SER A 11 -23.34 -20.94 -3.47
CA SER A 11 -22.95 -22.34 -3.31
C SER A 11 -23.40 -22.94 -1.97
N LEU A 12 -23.74 -22.09 -0.99
CA LEU A 12 -24.18 -22.51 0.34
C LEU A 12 -25.69 -22.67 0.39
N ASN A 13 -26.19 -23.40 1.40
CA ASN A 13 -27.62 -23.40 1.67
C ASN A 13 -28.08 -21.99 2.07
N LYS A 14 -29.32 -21.63 1.69
CA LYS A 14 -29.83 -20.26 1.84
C LYS A 14 -29.74 -19.71 3.28
N PRO A 15 -30.15 -20.43 4.34
CA PRO A 15 -30.03 -19.93 5.71
C PRO A 15 -28.59 -19.66 6.16
N VAL A 16 -27.64 -20.51 5.77
CA VAL A 16 -26.21 -20.33 6.07
C VAL A 16 -25.66 -19.15 5.26
N ALA A 17 -25.98 -19.05 3.97
CA ALA A 17 -25.55 -17.94 3.12
C ALA A 17 -26.00 -16.58 3.69
N GLU A 18 -27.26 -16.47 4.13
CA GLU A 18 -27.79 -15.24 4.75
C GLU A 18 -27.11 -14.90 6.09
N THR A 19 -26.72 -15.91 6.86
CA THR A 19 -26.00 -15.70 8.14
C THR A 19 -24.56 -15.27 7.90
N VAL A 20 -23.85 -15.94 6.98
CA VAL A 20 -22.50 -15.57 6.57
C VAL A 20 -22.48 -14.15 5.98
N ALA A 21 -23.42 -13.83 5.09
CA ALA A 21 -23.53 -12.49 4.50
C ALA A 21 -23.68 -11.39 5.57
N ARG A 22 -24.48 -11.63 6.62
CA ARG A 22 -24.64 -10.67 7.73
C ARG A 22 -23.34 -10.46 8.49
N HIS A 23 -22.60 -11.53 8.77
CA HIS A 23 -21.28 -11.41 9.40
C HIS A 23 -20.28 -10.67 8.53
N LEU A 24 -20.22 -10.96 7.23
CA LEU A 24 -19.30 -10.25 6.31
C LEU A 24 -19.62 -8.76 6.19
N VAL A 25 -20.91 -8.40 6.18
CA VAL A 25 -21.32 -6.98 6.21
C VAL A 25 -20.91 -6.33 7.53
N ALA A 26 -21.14 -6.98 8.67
CA ALA A 26 -20.74 -6.46 9.97
C ALA A 26 -19.21 -6.30 10.07
N THR A 27 -18.43 -7.27 9.59
CA THR A 27 -16.97 -7.17 9.50
C THR A 27 -16.55 -5.92 8.72
N GLY A 28 -17.11 -5.69 7.53
CA GLY A 28 -16.74 -4.52 6.72
C GLY A 28 -17.19 -3.18 7.30
N GLN A 29 -18.21 -3.16 8.17
CA GLN A 29 -18.66 -1.94 8.85
C GLN A 29 -17.80 -1.57 10.06
N LEU A 30 -17.23 -2.58 10.73
CA LEU A 30 -16.48 -2.40 11.97
C LEU A 30 -14.97 -2.38 11.74
N ILE A 31 -14.47 -2.70 10.55
CA ILE A 31 -13.03 -2.91 10.32
C ILE A 31 -12.16 -1.70 10.67
N ASP A 32 -12.67 -0.48 10.50
CA ASP A 32 -11.95 0.76 10.83
C ASP A 32 -12.27 1.28 12.25
N GLU A 33 -13.44 0.93 12.81
CA GLU A 33 -13.92 1.43 14.11
C GLU A 33 -13.61 0.48 15.28
N ASP A 34 -13.89 -0.82 15.13
CA ASP A 34 -13.58 -1.89 16.09
C ASP A 34 -13.06 -3.14 15.33
N PRO A 35 -11.76 -3.18 15.02
CA PRO A 35 -11.15 -4.31 14.31
C PRO A 35 -11.28 -5.65 15.04
N ALA A 36 -11.31 -5.64 16.38
CA ALA A 36 -11.42 -6.86 17.18
C ALA A 36 -12.83 -7.47 17.04
N GLU A 37 -13.88 -6.65 17.09
CA GLU A 37 -15.25 -7.10 16.84
C GLU A 37 -15.44 -7.51 15.37
N ALA A 38 -14.85 -6.77 14.42
CA ALA A 38 -14.83 -7.13 13.01
C ALA A 38 -14.24 -8.53 12.77
N LEU A 39 -13.12 -8.84 13.44
CA LEU A 39 -12.46 -10.14 13.40
C LEU A 39 -13.35 -11.23 14.02
N ALA A 40 -14.02 -10.95 15.14
CA ALA A 40 -14.96 -11.90 15.75
C ALA A 40 -16.10 -12.28 14.79
N HIS A 41 -16.67 -11.31 14.07
CA HIS A 41 -17.66 -11.59 13.02
C HIS A 41 -17.07 -12.38 11.84
N ALA A 42 -15.87 -12.05 11.38
CA ALA A 42 -15.21 -12.76 10.30
C ALA A 42 -14.93 -14.24 10.68
N LEU A 43 -14.49 -14.47 11.91
CA LEU A 43 -14.29 -15.82 12.46
C LEU A 43 -15.60 -16.60 12.60
N ALA A 44 -16.70 -15.94 12.96
CA ALA A 44 -18.03 -16.55 12.97
C ALA A 44 -18.46 -16.99 11.56
N ALA A 45 -18.26 -16.14 10.55
CA ALA A 45 -18.47 -16.52 9.14
C ALA A 45 -17.58 -17.70 8.72
N ARG A 46 -16.31 -17.70 9.12
CA ARG A 46 -15.33 -18.76 8.83
C ARG A 46 -15.75 -20.13 9.37
N ARG A 47 -16.33 -20.19 10.58
CA ARG A 47 -16.84 -21.44 11.16
C ARG A 47 -17.96 -22.06 10.31
N LEU A 48 -18.73 -21.25 9.60
CA LEU A 48 -19.85 -21.69 8.77
C LEU A 48 -19.45 -21.99 7.31
N ALA A 49 -18.49 -21.24 6.77
CA ALA A 49 -18.20 -21.21 5.34
C ALA A 49 -16.68 -21.12 5.04
N SER A 50 -15.90 -21.99 5.67
CA SER A 50 -14.43 -22.01 5.54
C SER A 50 -13.91 -22.22 4.11
N ARG A 51 -14.71 -22.81 3.21
CA ARG A 51 -14.32 -23.05 1.80
C ARG A 51 -14.68 -21.91 0.85
N ILE A 52 -15.11 -20.76 1.36
CA ILE A 52 -15.43 -19.57 0.56
C ILE A 52 -14.25 -18.60 0.62
N SER A 53 -13.72 -18.19 -0.54
CA SER A 53 -12.56 -17.29 -0.63
C SER A 53 -12.86 -15.94 0.00
N ALA A 54 -14.03 -15.36 -0.26
CA ALA A 54 -14.43 -14.09 0.35
C ALA A 54 -14.46 -14.14 1.89
N VAL A 55 -14.73 -15.31 2.48
CA VAL A 55 -14.68 -15.48 3.95
C VAL A 55 -13.24 -15.53 4.45
N ARG A 56 -12.32 -16.14 3.69
CA ARG A 56 -10.87 -16.11 4.00
C ARG A 56 -10.32 -14.70 3.94
N GLU A 57 -10.69 -13.97 2.90
CA GLU A 57 -10.32 -12.56 2.70
C GLU A 57 -10.77 -11.70 3.87
N ALA A 58 -12.05 -11.79 4.26
CA ALA A 58 -12.59 -11.00 5.36
C ALA A 58 -11.89 -11.29 6.69
N VAL A 59 -11.56 -12.55 6.99
CA VAL A 59 -10.81 -12.89 8.21
C VAL A 59 -9.39 -12.36 8.13
N GLY A 60 -8.73 -12.49 6.96
CA GLY A 60 -7.37 -12.03 6.76
C GLY A 60 -7.23 -10.51 6.93
N LEU A 61 -8.15 -9.74 6.33
CA LEU A 61 -8.18 -8.28 6.47
C LEU A 61 -8.56 -7.85 7.88
N ALA A 62 -9.62 -8.42 8.48
CA ALA A 62 -9.98 -8.07 9.86
C ALA A 62 -8.85 -8.41 10.85
N ALA A 63 -8.14 -9.52 10.65
CA ALA A 63 -6.98 -9.87 11.45
C ALA A 63 -5.83 -8.88 11.28
N TYR A 64 -5.58 -8.40 10.05
CA TYR A 64 -4.58 -7.37 9.80
C TYR A 64 -4.91 -6.07 10.55
N HIS A 65 -6.15 -5.59 10.47
CA HIS A 65 -6.57 -4.39 11.19
C HIS A 65 -6.56 -4.58 12.71
N ALA A 66 -6.78 -5.81 13.20
CA ALA A 66 -6.70 -6.14 14.62
C ALA A 66 -5.26 -6.39 15.13
N GLY A 67 -4.24 -6.31 14.27
CA GLY A 67 -2.84 -6.60 14.64
C GLY A 67 -2.51 -8.08 14.81
N GLU A 68 -3.40 -8.98 14.38
CA GLU A 68 -3.25 -10.43 14.46
C GLU A 68 -2.48 -10.97 13.23
N TRP A 69 -1.21 -10.58 13.12
CA TRP A 69 -0.39 -10.74 11.91
C TRP A 69 -0.28 -12.19 11.41
N GLN A 70 -0.08 -13.16 12.31
CA GLN A 70 0.04 -14.57 11.94
C GLN A 70 -1.28 -15.10 11.36
N THR A 71 -2.41 -14.69 11.94
CA THR A 71 -3.75 -15.05 11.46
C THR A 71 -4.00 -14.42 10.09
N ALA A 72 -3.66 -13.14 9.92
CA ALA A 72 -3.76 -12.44 8.64
C ALA A 72 -2.96 -13.17 7.54
N ILE A 73 -1.70 -13.51 7.82
CA ILE A 73 -0.83 -14.24 6.88
C ILE A 73 -1.43 -15.59 6.49
N ALA A 74 -1.91 -16.37 7.46
CA ALA A 74 -2.46 -17.70 7.20
C ALA A 74 -3.72 -17.65 6.32
N GLU A 75 -4.63 -16.72 6.61
CA GLU A 75 -5.90 -16.61 5.89
C GLU A 75 -5.72 -15.95 4.51
N LEU A 76 -4.88 -14.92 4.37
CA LEU A 76 -4.62 -14.27 3.08
C LEU A 76 -3.82 -15.16 2.12
N ARG A 77 -2.87 -15.98 2.61
CA ARG A 77 -2.24 -17.03 1.79
C ARG A 77 -3.25 -18.07 1.32
N THR A 78 -4.21 -18.42 2.18
CA THR A 78 -5.28 -19.35 1.82
C THR A 78 -6.23 -18.74 0.79
N TYR A 79 -6.61 -17.47 0.95
CA TYR A 79 -7.34 -16.70 -0.06
C TYR A 79 -6.61 -16.72 -1.40
N HIS A 80 -5.31 -16.38 -1.42
CA HIS A 80 -4.52 -16.35 -2.66
C HIS A 80 -4.52 -17.70 -3.39
N ARG A 81 -4.37 -18.81 -2.67
CA ARG A 81 -4.45 -20.17 -3.25
C ARG A 81 -5.84 -20.51 -3.79
N MET A 82 -6.91 -20.03 -3.15
CA MET A 82 -8.29 -20.32 -3.54
C MET A 82 -8.77 -19.46 -4.70
N SER A 83 -8.47 -18.16 -4.67
CA SER A 83 -8.93 -17.18 -5.65
C SER A 83 -7.99 -17.06 -6.85
N GLY A 84 -6.70 -17.38 -6.67
CA GLY A 84 -5.64 -17.12 -7.64
C GLY A 84 -5.21 -15.65 -7.73
N GLN A 85 -5.80 -14.76 -6.92
CA GLN A 85 -5.61 -13.30 -7.00
C GLN A 85 -4.57 -12.79 -5.99
N GLN A 86 -3.72 -11.84 -6.38
CA GLN A 86 -2.67 -11.24 -5.53
C GLN A 86 -3.08 -9.91 -4.89
N SER A 87 -4.37 -9.62 -4.78
CA SER A 87 -4.92 -8.32 -4.34
C SER A 87 -4.43 -7.85 -2.96
N HIS A 88 -4.00 -8.78 -2.10
CA HIS A 88 -3.56 -8.49 -0.72
C HIS A 88 -2.06 -8.77 -0.47
N LEU A 89 -1.25 -8.78 -1.54
CA LEU A 89 0.18 -9.08 -1.42
C LEU A 89 0.93 -8.02 -0.59
N ALA A 90 0.52 -6.75 -0.71
CA ALA A 90 1.07 -5.65 0.11
C ALA A 90 0.79 -5.88 1.61
N VAL A 91 -0.44 -6.27 1.96
CA VAL A 91 -0.85 -6.59 3.34
C VAL A 91 -0.03 -7.76 3.91
N LEU A 92 0.19 -8.81 3.11
CA LEU A 92 1.05 -9.93 3.50
C LEU A 92 2.49 -9.49 3.79
N ALA A 93 3.05 -8.64 2.93
CA ALA A 93 4.40 -8.11 3.10
C ALA A 93 4.50 -7.25 4.37
N ASP A 94 3.50 -6.43 4.66
CA ASP A 94 3.50 -5.59 5.85
C ASP A 94 3.34 -6.41 7.14
N CYS A 95 2.51 -7.47 7.14
CA CYS A 95 2.44 -8.42 8.25
C CYS A 95 3.80 -9.06 8.56
N GLU A 96 4.56 -9.48 7.54
CA GLU A 96 5.89 -10.05 7.76
C GLU A 96 6.86 -8.99 8.33
N ARG A 97 6.75 -7.74 7.88
CA ARG A 97 7.53 -6.61 8.41
C ARG A 97 7.19 -6.33 9.87
N ALA A 98 5.91 -6.29 10.23
CA ALA A 98 5.42 -6.14 11.61
C ALA A 98 5.90 -7.26 12.54
N LEU A 99 6.13 -8.46 12.00
CA LEU A 99 6.75 -9.60 12.71
C LEU A 99 8.28 -9.55 12.79
N GLY A 100 8.91 -8.44 12.38
CA GLY A 100 10.35 -8.26 12.38
C GLY A 100 11.07 -9.10 11.31
N ARG A 101 10.40 -9.40 10.19
CA ARG A 101 10.94 -10.18 9.06
C ARG A 101 10.94 -9.36 7.77
N PRO A 102 11.61 -8.19 7.73
CA PRO A 102 11.60 -7.31 6.56
C PRO A 102 12.15 -7.97 5.28
N GLU A 103 13.05 -8.95 5.39
CA GLU A 103 13.55 -9.71 4.24
C GLU A 103 12.42 -10.45 3.52
N ARG A 104 11.46 -11.01 4.26
CA ARG A 104 10.30 -11.69 3.67
C ARG A 104 9.39 -10.72 2.92
N ALA A 105 9.23 -9.48 3.40
CA ALA A 105 8.49 -8.45 2.69
C ALA A 105 9.13 -8.13 1.33
N ILE A 106 10.46 -8.04 1.29
CA ILE A 106 11.22 -7.81 0.05
C ILE A 106 11.11 -9.02 -0.89
N ASP A 107 11.15 -10.24 -0.37
CA ASP A 107 10.99 -11.45 -1.18
C ASP A 107 9.59 -11.56 -1.80
N LEU A 108 8.54 -11.17 -1.07
CA LEU A 108 7.18 -11.09 -1.60
C LEU A 108 7.08 -10.06 -2.74
N PHE A 109 7.70 -8.88 -2.59
CA PHE A 109 7.78 -7.90 -3.68
C PHE A 109 8.50 -8.44 -4.92
N ARG A 110 9.62 -9.16 -4.74
CA ARG A 110 10.37 -9.75 -5.87
C ARG A 110 9.63 -10.90 -6.55
N GLY A 111 8.90 -11.70 -5.78
CA GLY A 111 8.12 -12.85 -6.26
C GLY A 111 6.72 -12.50 -6.78
N ALA A 112 6.35 -11.22 -6.78
CA ALA A 112 5.06 -10.75 -7.24
C ALA A 112 4.86 -11.02 -8.74
N ASP A 113 3.67 -11.52 -9.10
CA ASP A 113 3.25 -11.71 -10.49
C ASP A 113 2.65 -10.40 -10.99
N ARG A 114 3.45 -9.62 -11.72
CA ARG A 114 3.08 -8.27 -12.18
C ARG A 114 1.84 -8.27 -13.07
N ASP A 115 1.56 -9.35 -13.78
CA ASP A 115 0.39 -9.45 -14.68
C ASP A 115 -0.91 -9.64 -13.88
N LYS A 116 -0.83 -10.00 -12.60
CA LYS A 116 -1.97 -10.21 -11.69
C LYS A 116 -2.16 -9.10 -10.66
N LEU A 117 -1.25 -8.13 -10.63
CA LEU A 117 -1.34 -6.99 -9.72
C LEU A 117 -2.01 -5.82 -10.41
N ASP A 118 -3.08 -5.31 -9.78
CA ASP A 118 -3.54 -3.97 -10.08
C ASP A 118 -2.46 -2.94 -9.70
N GLN A 119 -2.43 -1.82 -10.42
CA GLN A 119 -1.43 -0.77 -10.21
C GLN A 119 -1.43 -0.25 -8.77
N ALA A 120 -2.60 -0.08 -8.14
CA ALA A 120 -2.67 0.40 -6.77
C ALA A 120 -1.99 -0.57 -5.80
N VAL A 121 -2.27 -1.87 -5.94
CA VAL A 121 -1.65 -2.92 -5.12
C VAL A 121 -0.15 -3.02 -5.36
N ALA A 122 0.30 -2.83 -6.61
CA ALA A 122 1.72 -2.82 -6.95
C ALA A 122 2.47 -1.65 -6.30
N ILE A 123 1.86 -0.45 -6.28
CA ILE A 123 2.42 0.73 -5.60
C ILE A 123 2.43 0.52 -4.07
N GLU A 124 1.37 -0.02 -3.48
CA GLU A 124 1.36 -0.33 -2.05
C GLU A 124 2.45 -1.35 -1.68
N LEU A 125 2.61 -2.41 -2.47
CA LEU A 125 3.66 -3.40 -2.26
C LEU A 125 5.07 -2.79 -2.41
N LEU A 126 5.25 -1.87 -3.36
CA LEU A 126 6.49 -1.10 -3.53
C LEU A 126 6.81 -0.25 -2.29
N ILE A 127 5.82 0.46 -1.74
CA ILE A 127 5.95 1.27 -0.52
C ILE A 127 6.35 0.39 0.67
N VAL A 128 5.66 -0.74 0.85
CA VAL A 128 5.96 -1.68 1.95
C VAL A 128 7.39 -2.23 1.84
N ALA A 129 7.82 -2.64 0.64
CA ALA A 129 9.16 -3.17 0.43
C ALA A 129 10.26 -2.12 0.53
N ALA A 130 10.00 -0.86 0.16
CA ALA A 130 10.91 0.25 0.43
C ALA A 130 11.05 0.50 1.95
N GLY A 131 9.94 0.48 2.70
CA GLY A 131 10.00 0.56 4.16
C GLY A 131 10.79 -0.59 4.79
N ALA A 132 10.60 -1.82 4.30
CA ALA A 132 11.37 -2.99 4.75
C ALA A 132 12.89 -2.85 4.50
N ARG A 133 13.30 -2.18 3.41
CA ARG A 133 14.72 -1.81 3.21
C ARG A 133 15.19 -0.82 4.26
N GLY A 134 14.35 0.14 4.63
CA GLY A 134 14.59 1.08 5.73
C GLY A 134 14.84 0.37 7.06
N ASP A 135 14.01 -0.63 7.40
CA ASP A 135 14.16 -1.43 8.63
C ASP A 135 15.49 -2.19 8.69
N LEU A 136 16.00 -2.62 7.53
CA LEU A 136 17.33 -3.23 7.38
C LEU A 136 18.49 -2.21 7.40
N GLY A 137 18.20 -0.92 7.63
CA GLY A 137 19.17 0.17 7.59
C GLY A 137 19.60 0.58 6.18
N GLN A 138 18.98 0.02 5.13
CA GLN A 138 19.32 0.26 3.73
C GLN A 138 18.54 1.48 3.18
N LYS A 139 18.63 2.60 3.90
CA LYS A 139 17.77 3.78 3.67
C LYS A 139 17.95 4.41 2.29
N ASP A 140 19.17 4.48 1.77
CA ASP A 140 19.41 4.98 0.40
C ASP A 140 18.76 4.07 -0.66
N ALA A 141 18.75 2.75 -0.43
CA ALA A 141 18.09 1.81 -1.32
C ALA A 141 16.56 1.97 -1.27
N ALA A 142 16.00 2.29 -0.10
CA ALA A 142 14.57 2.61 0.04
C ALA A 142 14.19 3.85 -0.78
N VAL A 143 15.00 4.92 -0.71
CA VAL A 143 14.81 6.13 -1.53
C VAL A 143 14.86 5.78 -3.02
N ALA A 144 15.90 5.07 -3.46
CA ALA A 144 16.07 4.71 -4.87
C ALA A 144 14.92 3.83 -5.40
N MET A 145 14.39 2.93 -4.58
CA MET A 145 13.30 2.03 -4.93
C MET A 145 11.99 2.78 -5.24
N LEU A 146 11.71 3.87 -4.52
CA LEU A 146 10.50 4.67 -4.69
C LEU A 146 10.55 5.66 -5.87
N GLN A 147 11.70 5.81 -6.53
CA GLN A 147 11.87 6.68 -7.70
C GLN A 147 11.34 6.01 -8.98
N VAL A 148 10.04 5.74 -9.01
CA VAL A 148 9.33 5.17 -10.16
C VAL A 148 8.65 6.27 -10.99
N PRO A 149 8.33 6.02 -12.29
CA PRO A 149 7.64 7.01 -13.12
C PRO A 149 6.34 7.54 -12.51
N ASP A 150 5.60 6.66 -11.81
CA ASP A 150 4.35 6.97 -11.11
C ASP A 150 4.50 8.09 -10.07
N LEU A 151 5.68 8.24 -9.45
CA LEU A 151 5.96 9.26 -8.43
C LEU A 151 5.74 10.69 -8.98
N THR A 152 6.07 10.89 -10.24
CA THR A 152 5.97 12.19 -10.95
C THR A 152 4.73 12.30 -11.84
N SER A 153 3.82 11.33 -11.80
CA SER A 153 2.58 11.38 -12.58
C SER A 153 1.71 12.56 -12.14
N GLU A 154 1.10 13.26 -13.12
CA GLU A 154 0.10 14.31 -12.85
C GLU A 154 -1.28 13.72 -12.52
N ALA A 155 -1.48 12.42 -12.75
CA ALA A 155 -2.74 11.76 -12.45
C ALA A 155 -2.99 11.77 -10.93
N THR A 156 -4.17 12.26 -10.54
CA THR A 156 -4.66 12.19 -9.16
C THR A 156 -5.44 10.89 -9.00
N VAL A 157 -4.75 9.83 -8.60
CA VAL A 157 -5.33 8.52 -8.30
C VAL A 157 -5.09 8.19 -6.82
N PRO A 158 -5.90 7.31 -6.19
CA PRO A 158 -5.92 7.16 -4.74
C PRO A 158 -4.53 6.96 -4.10
N TRP A 159 -3.67 6.13 -4.70
CA TRP A 159 -2.34 5.82 -4.16
C TRP A 159 -1.28 6.93 -4.34
N THR A 160 -1.55 7.99 -5.11
CA THR A 160 -0.54 9.01 -5.45
C THR A 160 -0.07 9.78 -4.22
N ALA A 161 -0.98 10.18 -3.33
CA ALA A 161 -0.64 10.86 -2.08
C ALA A 161 0.31 10.00 -1.25
N ARG A 162 -0.04 8.74 -1.06
CA ARG A 162 0.69 7.77 -0.24
C ARG A 162 2.08 7.42 -0.81
N LEU A 163 2.23 7.32 -2.13
CA LEU A 163 3.54 7.13 -2.78
C LEU A 163 4.47 8.33 -2.55
N ARG A 164 3.96 9.55 -2.75
CA ARG A 164 4.74 10.79 -2.55
C ARG A 164 5.11 11.00 -1.10
N TYR A 165 4.18 10.69 -0.19
CA TYR A 165 4.40 10.69 1.25
C TYR A 165 5.53 9.73 1.62
N ALA A 166 5.46 8.46 1.20
CA ALA A 166 6.49 7.46 1.48
C ALA A 166 7.87 7.88 0.95
N TYR A 167 7.92 8.52 -0.23
CA TYR A 167 9.16 9.05 -0.78
C TYR A 167 9.73 10.20 0.05
N ALA A 168 8.88 11.12 0.50
CA ALA A 168 9.26 12.23 1.37
C ALA A 168 9.84 11.72 2.71
N ASP A 169 9.19 10.74 3.34
CA ASP A 169 9.66 10.11 4.57
C ASP A 169 11.02 9.40 4.35
N ALA A 170 11.17 8.68 3.23
CA ALA A 170 12.44 8.04 2.89
C ALA A 170 13.58 9.06 2.69
N LEU A 171 13.31 10.21 2.04
CA LEU A 171 14.27 11.31 1.90
C LEU A 171 14.66 11.90 3.25
N LEU A 172 13.68 12.09 4.15
CA LEU A 172 13.94 12.61 5.48
C LEU A 172 14.81 11.64 6.30
N ALA A 173 14.57 10.34 6.16
CA ALA A 173 15.32 9.28 6.86
C ALA A 173 16.82 9.25 6.50
N VAL A 174 17.21 9.74 5.33
CA VAL A 174 18.60 9.91 4.87
C VAL A 174 19.13 11.35 5.03
N GLY A 175 18.36 12.24 5.67
CA GLY A 175 18.77 13.61 5.96
C GLY A 175 18.57 14.61 4.81
N ARG A 176 17.89 14.24 3.72
CA ARG A 176 17.58 15.12 2.58
C ARG A 176 16.35 15.98 2.88
N ARG A 177 16.45 16.82 3.92
CA ARG A 177 15.32 17.57 4.49
C ARG A 177 14.61 18.49 3.50
N GLU A 178 15.36 19.24 2.69
CA GLU A 178 14.78 20.21 1.73
C GLU A 178 13.95 19.50 0.66
N GLU A 179 14.44 18.38 0.15
CA GLU A 179 13.70 17.57 -0.83
C GLU A 179 12.51 16.87 -0.18
N ALA A 180 12.67 16.33 1.03
CA ALA A 180 11.55 15.74 1.77
C ALA A 180 10.41 16.74 1.95
N ARG A 181 10.74 17.99 2.32
CA ARG A 181 9.78 19.09 2.43
C ARG A 181 9.01 19.32 1.13
N GLU A 182 9.70 19.39 0.00
CA GLU A 182 9.07 19.56 -1.31
C GLU A 182 8.10 18.42 -1.63
N TRP A 183 8.48 17.18 -1.31
CA TRP A 183 7.64 16.02 -1.57
C TRP A 183 6.46 15.88 -0.60
N PHE A 184 6.60 16.28 0.67
CA PHE A 184 5.44 16.40 1.58
C PHE A 184 4.43 17.42 1.07
N SER A 185 4.87 18.57 0.56
CA SER A 185 3.96 19.53 -0.08
C SER A 185 3.22 18.89 -1.25
N ARG A 186 3.92 18.18 -2.14
CA ARG A 186 3.29 17.49 -3.28
C ARG A 186 2.36 16.34 -2.89
N ALA A 187 2.60 15.71 -1.74
CA ALA A 187 1.71 14.70 -1.18
C ALA A 187 0.43 15.37 -0.65
N ALA A 188 0.58 16.42 0.17
CA ALA A 188 -0.53 17.20 0.71
C ALA A 188 -1.43 17.80 -0.39
N ASP A 189 -0.85 18.26 -1.51
CA ASP A 189 -1.60 18.85 -2.63
C ASP A 189 -2.59 17.86 -3.28
N VAL A 190 -2.31 16.55 -3.22
CA VAL A 190 -3.16 15.50 -3.82
C VAL A 190 -3.90 14.65 -2.78
N ASP A 191 -3.64 14.88 -1.50
CA ASP A 191 -4.31 14.19 -0.39
C ASP A 191 -5.63 14.87 -0.04
N THR A 192 -6.60 14.78 -0.95
CA THR A 192 -7.90 15.44 -0.79
C THR A 192 -8.80 14.77 0.24
N GLU A 193 -8.52 13.51 0.57
CA GLU A 193 -9.31 12.71 1.51
C GLU A 193 -8.69 12.68 2.92
N GLY A 194 -7.48 13.23 3.10
CA GLY A 194 -6.79 13.26 4.39
C GLY A 194 -6.30 11.89 4.82
N GLU A 195 -5.86 11.05 3.87
CA GLU A 195 -5.33 9.72 4.13
C GLU A 195 -3.93 9.76 4.76
N THR A 196 -3.22 10.88 4.65
CA THR A 196 -1.89 11.10 5.19
C THR A 196 -1.82 12.37 6.04
N ASP A 197 -0.82 12.45 6.91
CA ASP A 197 -0.48 13.62 7.72
C ASP A 197 0.52 14.55 7.01
N ALA A 198 0.63 14.49 5.67
CA ALA A 198 1.63 15.23 4.89
C ALA A 198 1.69 16.74 5.19
N ALA A 199 0.51 17.37 5.40
CA ALA A 199 0.41 18.78 5.74
C ALA A 199 0.96 19.09 7.14
N GLU A 200 0.72 18.21 8.13
CA GLU A 200 1.24 18.33 9.48
C GLU A 200 2.77 18.18 9.49
N ARG A 201 3.28 17.15 8.80
CA ARG A 201 4.72 16.92 8.61
C ARG A 201 5.41 18.12 7.96
N LEU A 202 4.75 18.79 7.01
CA LEU A 202 5.29 20.00 6.39
C LEU A 202 5.46 21.16 7.39
N LEU A 203 4.48 21.34 8.28
CA LEU A 203 4.52 22.36 9.34
C LEU A 203 5.60 22.06 10.37
N GLU A 204 5.75 20.80 10.78
CA GLU A 204 6.86 20.36 11.64
C GLU A 204 8.22 20.66 11.00
N LEU A 205 8.34 20.42 9.68
CA LEU A 205 9.56 20.75 8.93
C LEU A 205 9.81 22.27 8.79
N ASP A 206 8.79 23.11 8.97
CA ASP A 206 8.94 24.57 9.08
C ASP A 206 9.24 25.07 10.50
N GLY A 207 9.19 24.18 11.49
CA GLY A 207 9.29 24.56 12.89
C GLY A 207 8.01 25.19 13.44
N VAL A 208 6.88 24.99 12.75
CA VAL A 208 5.55 25.28 13.28
C VAL A 208 5.09 24.03 14.03
N VAL A 209 5.19 24.07 15.35
CA VAL A 209 4.57 23.05 16.20
C VAL A 209 3.10 23.40 16.31
N ILE A 210 2.22 22.56 15.77
CA ILE A 210 0.81 22.62 16.16
C ILE A 210 0.77 22.07 17.59
N GLU A 211 0.67 22.96 18.57
CA GLU A 211 0.21 22.55 19.90
C GLU A 211 -1.19 21.98 19.66
N GLY A 212 -1.31 20.66 19.77
CA GLY A 212 -2.62 20.02 19.70
C GLY A 212 -3.52 20.71 20.70
N ASP A 213 -4.73 21.05 20.29
CA ASP A 213 -5.85 21.35 21.19
C ASP A 213 -6.16 20.04 21.95
N GLU A 214 -5.21 19.53 22.74
CA GLU A 214 -5.54 18.83 23.95
C GLU A 214 -6.31 19.88 24.73
N GLU A 215 -7.64 19.74 24.76
CA GLU A 215 -8.48 20.49 25.68
C GLU A 215 -7.79 20.44 27.04
N ASP A 216 -7.16 21.55 27.41
CA ASP A 216 -6.80 21.84 28.78
C ASP A 216 -8.15 21.82 29.53
N GLU A 217 -8.59 20.63 29.94
CA GLU A 217 -9.35 20.46 31.17
C GLU A 217 -8.41 20.91 32.30
N ALA A 218 -8.18 22.22 32.34
CA ALA A 218 -7.73 22.93 33.50
C ALA A 218 -8.78 22.64 34.57
N ALA A 219 -8.54 21.56 35.31
CA ALA A 219 -9.28 21.20 36.50
C ALA A 219 -9.49 22.48 37.29
N GLU A 220 -10.75 22.89 37.43
CA GLU A 220 -11.12 24.00 38.29
C GLU A 220 -10.49 23.74 39.66
N GLU A 221 -9.44 24.52 39.94
CA GLU A 221 -8.78 24.59 41.23
C GLU A 221 -9.81 25.07 42.25
N ILE A 222 -10.48 24.12 42.89
CA ILE A 222 -11.35 24.36 44.03
C ILE A 222 -10.47 24.97 45.13
N ALA A 223 -10.51 26.29 45.22
CA ALA A 223 -9.82 27.08 46.21
C ALA A 223 -10.20 26.64 47.64
N ALA A 224 -9.38 25.78 48.25
CA ALA A 224 -9.39 25.55 49.68
C ALA A 224 -8.42 26.54 50.35
N GLY A 225 -8.97 27.48 51.11
CA GLY A 225 -8.24 28.59 51.73
C GLY A 225 -7.16 28.22 52.76
N PRO A 226 -6.31 29.18 53.17
CA PRO A 226 -5.06 28.91 53.88
C PRO A 226 -5.18 28.92 55.42
N GLY A 227 -4.37 28.08 56.08
CA GLY A 227 -4.06 28.11 57.52
C GLY A 227 -4.30 26.75 58.18
N THR A 228 -3.32 25.97 58.63
CA THR A 228 -2.25 26.31 59.60
C THR A 228 -1.22 25.15 59.62
N PRO A 229 0.06 25.37 59.97
CA PRO A 229 1.13 24.39 59.84
C PRO A 229 1.46 23.68 61.17
N GLY A 230 2.00 22.45 61.09
CA GLY A 230 2.88 21.94 62.14
C GLY A 230 2.92 20.42 62.37
N ALA A 231 4.13 19.89 62.24
CA ALA A 231 4.70 18.78 63.00
C ALA A 231 4.45 17.32 62.54
N VAL A 232 5.39 16.82 61.73
CA VAL A 232 6.08 15.53 61.99
C VAL A 232 6.75 15.57 63.38
N PRO A 233 6.99 14.45 64.12
CA PRO A 233 7.55 13.21 63.56
C PRO A 233 7.24 11.87 64.30
N ALA A 234 7.86 10.82 63.76
CA ALA A 234 8.44 9.65 64.45
C ALA A 234 7.54 8.47 64.87
N ARG A 235 7.83 7.32 64.25
CA ARG A 235 7.64 5.97 64.82
C ARG A 235 8.61 5.76 65.99
N PRO A 236 8.31 4.82 66.91
CA PRO A 236 9.04 3.56 66.83
C PRO A 236 8.25 2.30 67.22
N ASP A 237 8.92 1.19 66.91
CA ASP A 237 8.62 -0.24 67.04
C ASP A 237 8.12 -0.71 68.42
N THR A 238 7.26 -1.73 68.43
CA THR A 238 7.26 -2.79 69.47
C THR A 238 6.74 -4.11 68.91
N GLU A 239 7.54 -5.14 69.14
CA GLU A 239 7.40 -6.54 68.75
C GLU A 239 6.48 -7.37 69.67
N LEU A 240 6.03 -8.52 69.13
CA LEU A 240 5.75 -9.82 69.77
C LEU A 240 4.51 -9.95 70.70
N ALA A 241 3.54 -10.80 70.30
CA ALA A 241 3.43 -12.19 70.79
C ALA A 241 2.07 -12.86 70.48
N ALA A 242 2.14 -13.98 69.77
CA ALA A 242 1.47 -15.29 69.95
C ALA A 242 -0.04 -15.40 70.32
N GLY A 243 -0.74 -16.28 69.57
CA GLY A 243 -1.60 -17.32 70.16
C GLY A 243 -2.96 -17.57 69.50
N ASP A 244 -3.12 -18.79 68.97
CA ASP A 244 -4.33 -19.63 68.79
C ASP A 244 -5.44 -19.13 67.84
N ASP A 245 -5.67 -19.80 66.70
CA ASP A 245 -6.36 -21.09 66.46
C ASP A 245 -7.88 -20.90 66.30
N GLU A 246 -8.40 -21.22 65.10
CA GLU A 246 -9.62 -22.01 64.82
C GLU A 246 -10.04 -21.84 63.35
N ASP A 247 -9.69 -22.84 62.56
CA ASP A 247 -10.46 -23.55 61.52
C ASP A 247 -11.79 -22.93 61.01
N ASP A 248 -11.91 -22.74 59.69
CA ASP A 248 -13.08 -23.23 58.95
C ASP A 248 -12.71 -23.47 57.47
N ASP A 249 -12.76 -24.74 57.11
CA ASP A 249 -12.50 -25.33 55.81
C ASP A 249 -13.56 -24.91 54.77
N ARG A 250 -13.14 -24.50 53.56
CA ARG A 250 -13.87 -24.80 52.32
C ARG A 250 -12.91 -24.98 51.15
N ASP A 251 -12.69 -26.25 50.86
CA ASP A 251 -12.24 -26.80 49.59
C ASP A 251 -13.20 -26.40 48.46
N ASP A 252 -12.65 -25.93 47.35
CA ASP A 252 -13.19 -26.16 46.01
C ASP A 252 -11.98 -26.34 45.09
N ASP A 253 -11.59 -27.61 44.96
CA ASP A 253 -10.61 -28.13 44.01
C ASP A 253 -11.08 -27.85 42.57
N PHE A 254 -10.26 -27.13 41.80
CA PHE A 254 -10.30 -27.13 40.34
C PHE A 254 -8.88 -27.46 39.86
N ASP A 255 -8.61 -28.76 39.78
CA ASP A 255 -7.44 -29.33 39.11
C ASP A 255 -7.76 -29.60 37.63
N ASP A 256 -6.67 -29.55 36.86
CA ASP A 256 -6.38 -30.25 35.61
C ASP A 256 -7.01 -29.75 34.29
N ASP A 257 -6.18 -29.15 33.43
CA ASP A 257 -5.45 -29.91 32.39
C ASP A 257 -4.45 -28.97 31.68
N GLU A 258 -3.16 -29.13 32.00
CA GLU A 258 -2.02 -28.55 31.28
C GLU A 258 -1.57 -29.53 30.18
N ASP A 259 -1.84 -29.22 28.91
CA ASP A 259 -1.30 -29.99 27.77
C ASP A 259 0.12 -29.51 27.44
N GLU A 260 1.12 -30.19 28.01
CA GLU A 260 2.52 -30.19 27.58
C GLU A 260 2.71 -31.28 26.50
N ASP A 261 2.87 -30.90 25.24
CA ASP A 261 3.36 -31.81 24.18
C ASP A 261 4.86 -31.58 23.94
N ASP A 262 5.69 -32.39 24.62
CA ASP A 262 7.13 -32.58 24.38
C ASP A 262 7.35 -34.02 23.88
N ASP A 263 7.36 -34.22 22.56
CA ASP A 263 7.80 -35.48 21.94
C ASP A 263 9.08 -35.25 21.13
N ARG A 264 10.21 -35.54 21.77
CA ARG A 264 11.52 -35.76 21.14
C ARG A 264 11.81 -37.26 21.03
N ASP A 265 12.30 -37.62 19.85
CA ASP A 265 13.27 -38.67 19.52
C ASP A 265 12.96 -40.13 19.90
N GLU A 266 12.58 -40.94 18.90
CA GLU A 266 12.98 -42.35 18.82
C GLU A 266 13.62 -42.64 17.46
N ASP A 267 14.94 -42.79 17.50
CA ASP A 267 15.75 -43.54 16.54
C ASP A 267 15.38 -45.04 16.60
N ASP A 268 15.14 -45.69 15.47
CA ASP A 268 15.34 -47.14 15.31
C ASP A 268 15.88 -47.47 13.91
N ASP A 269 17.19 -47.35 13.81
CA ASP A 269 18.16 -48.33 13.29
C ASP A 269 17.68 -49.51 12.38
N ARG A 270 18.39 -49.66 11.24
CA ARG A 270 19.00 -50.93 10.71
C ARG A 270 18.12 -51.93 9.94
N ASP A 271 18.57 -52.65 8.90
CA ASP A 271 19.89 -52.94 8.31
C ASP A 271 19.72 -53.68 6.94
N GLU A 272 20.78 -53.59 6.12
CA GLU A 272 21.37 -54.64 5.26
C GLU A 272 20.70 -55.15 3.94
N ASP A 273 21.43 -54.85 2.85
CA ASP A 273 21.98 -55.76 1.83
C ASP A 273 21.07 -56.56 0.86
N ASP A 274 21.28 -56.34 -0.45
CA ASP A 274 21.67 -57.45 -1.34
C ASP A 274 22.43 -56.92 -2.57
N ASP A 275 23.69 -57.33 -2.64
CA ASP A 275 24.60 -57.27 -3.77
C ASP A 275 24.03 -57.97 -5.01
N ARG A 276 24.51 -57.59 -6.21
CA ARG A 276 24.90 -58.54 -7.28
C ARG A 276 25.60 -57.86 -8.46
N ASP A 277 26.90 -58.12 -8.47
CA ASP A 277 27.71 -58.70 -9.55
C ASP A 277 28.10 -57.85 -10.77
N GLU A 278 29.35 -57.38 -10.64
CA GLU A 278 30.51 -57.38 -11.55
C GLU A 278 30.51 -58.28 -12.82
N ASP A 279 31.52 -57.99 -13.66
CA ASP A 279 32.13 -58.79 -14.76
C ASP A 279 31.67 -58.41 -16.19
N ASP A 280 32.53 -58.13 -17.19
CA ASP A 280 33.99 -58.16 -17.31
C ASP A 280 34.42 -57.54 -18.68
N ASP A 281 35.73 -57.37 -18.85
CA ASP A 281 36.53 -57.33 -20.10
C ASP A 281 36.78 -55.94 -20.77
N GLN A 282 37.96 -55.30 -20.56
CA GLN A 282 39.27 -55.55 -21.21
C GLN A 282 39.31 -55.02 -22.67
N ASP A 283 40.31 -54.33 -23.21
CA ASP A 283 41.72 -54.14 -22.89
C ASP A 283 42.33 -53.13 -23.91
N ASP A 284 43.49 -52.55 -23.55
CA ASP A 284 44.64 -52.22 -24.42
C ASP A 284 44.52 -51.08 -25.49
N ASP A 285 45.49 -50.22 -25.77
CA ASP A 285 46.91 -50.14 -25.41
C ASP A 285 47.51 -48.78 -25.90
N GLN A 286 48.44 -48.23 -25.12
CA GLN A 286 49.76 -47.64 -25.48
C GLN A 286 49.92 -46.45 -26.46
N ASP A 287 50.55 -45.40 -25.92
CA ASP A 287 51.76 -44.67 -26.36
C ASP A 287 51.98 -44.34 -27.86
N ASP A 288 52.22 -43.06 -28.18
CA ASP A 288 53.46 -42.63 -28.87
C ASP A 288 53.67 -41.11 -28.83
N ASP A 289 54.92 -40.72 -28.58
CA ASP A 289 55.47 -39.37 -28.55
C ASP A 289 55.79 -38.84 -29.97
N GLY A 290 55.96 -37.52 -30.10
CA GLY A 290 57.03 -36.98 -30.97
C GLY A 290 56.66 -35.97 -32.06
N ASP A 291 57.10 -34.73 -31.84
CA ASP A 291 57.73 -33.77 -32.77
C ASP A 291 57.21 -33.60 -34.21
N GLN A 292 56.81 -32.37 -34.52
CA GLN A 292 57.65 -31.52 -35.39
C GLN A 292 57.22 -30.05 -35.39
N ASP A 293 58.24 -29.22 -35.24
CA ASP A 293 58.31 -27.76 -35.42
C ASP A 293 57.94 -27.31 -36.85
N GLU A 294 57.56 -26.03 -36.97
CA GLU A 294 58.20 -25.01 -37.84
C GLU A 294 57.20 -23.87 -38.13
N ASP A 295 57.47 -22.73 -37.48
CA ASP A 295 57.64 -21.39 -38.06
C ASP A 295 56.71 -20.94 -39.21
N ASP A 296 56.03 -19.81 -39.05
CA ASP A 296 56.48 -18.58 -39.73
C ASP A 296 55.75 -17.34 -39.22
N ASP A 297 56.50 -16.24 -39.27
CA ASP A 297 56.24 -14.93 -38.69
C ASP A 297 55.23 -14.08 -39.50
N GLU A 298 54.60 -13.10 -38.86
CA GLU A 298 54.91 -11.67 -39.07
C GLU A 298 53.83 -10.75 -38.47
N ASP A 299 54.30 -9.91 -37.54
CA ASP A 299 53.68 -8.68 -37.03
C ASP A 299 53.38 -7.68 -38.16
N PHE A 300 52.28 -6.93 -38.07
CA PHE A 300 52.30 -5.46 -38.23
C PHE A 300 50.96 -4.83 -37.83
N ASP A 301 50.95 -4.18 -36.65
CA ASP A 301 50.01 -3.12 -36.33
C ASP A 301 50.45 -1.83 -37.05
N ASP A 302 49.53 -1.09 -37.67
CA ASP A 302 49.66 0.37 -37.78
C ASP A 302 48.29 1.04 -37.96
N ASP A 303 48.05 2.02 -37.10
CA ASP A 303 46.93 2.96 -37.05
C ASP A 303 47.07 4.03 -38.16
N GLU A 304 45.97 4.47 -38.80
CA GLU A 304 45.71 5.91 -39.07
C GLU A 304 44.36 6.16 -39.79
N ASP A 305 43.48 6.86 -39.07
CA ASP A 305 42.75 8.08 -39.43
C ASP A 305 42.40 8.41 -40.90
N GLY A 306 41.15 8.84 -41.13
CA GLY A 306 40.88 9.82 -42.19
C GLY A 306 39.49 9.82 -42.81
N ALA A 307 38.72 10.86 -42.48
CA ALA A 307 37.40 11.19 -43.00
C ALA A 307 37.33 11.41 -44.52
N ALA A 308 36.17 11.10 -45.12
CA ALA A 308 35.64 11.83 -46.28
C ALA A 308 34.13 11.58 -46.42
N GLY A 309 33.37 12.68 -46.44
CA GLY A 309 32.01 12.70 -46.98
C GLY A 309 32.02 13.17 -48.44
N SER A 310 31.12 12.61 -49.24
CA SER A 310 30.44 13.18 -50.43
C SER A 310 29.51 12.08 -50.93
N GLY A 311 28.21 12.31 -51.09
CA GLY A 311 27.61 12.98 -52.24
C GLY A 311 26.23 12.34 -52.40
N ASP A 312 25.20 13.11 -52.74
CA ASP A 312 24.65 13.15 -54.10
C ASP A 312 23.72 11.92 -54.31
N ASP A 313 22.50 11.97 -54.83
CA ASP A 313 21.78 12.95 -55.63
C ASP A 313 20.41 12.31 -55.98
N GLU A 314 19.47 13.13 -56.46
CA GLU A 314 18.33 12.82 -57.36
C GLU A 314 17.00 12.26 -56.81
N ASP A 315 16.00 13.17 -56.77
CA ASP A 315 14.83 13.21 -57.67
C ASP A 315 14.19 11.88 -58.11
N PHE A 316 12.91 11.70 -57.74
CA PHE A 316 11.93 11.07 -58.62
C PHE A 316 10.51 11.60 -58.35
N ASP A 317 10.09 12.56 -59.17
CA ASP A 317 8.68 12.85 -59.44
C ASP A 317 8.06 11.72 -60.27
N GLY A 318 6.80 11.36 -60.01
CA GLY A 318 6.07 10.38 -60.81
C GLY A 318 4.65 10.10 -60.31
N GLU A 319 3.70 10.77 -60.96
CA GLU A 319 2.25 10.76 -60.81
C GLU A 319 1.61 9.35 -60.96
N ASP A 320 0.50 9.06 -60.26
CA ASP A 320 -0.85 8.95 -60.86
C ASP A 320 -1.87 8.08 -60.08
N GLU A 321 -3.12 8.57 -60.14
CA GLU A 321 -4.42 7.87 -60.25
C GLU A 321 -5.12 7.19 -59.04
N ASP A 322 -6.22 7.85 -58.65
CA ASP A 322 -7.60 7.34 -58.57
C ASP A 322 -7.97 6.17 -57.64
N ARG A 323 -8.67 6.51 -56.53
CA ARG A 323 -9.96 5.86 -56.20
C ARG A 323 -10.86 6.67 -55.26
N HIS A 324 -12.01 7.08 -55.80
CA HIS A 324 -13.15 7.64 -55.06
C HIS A 324 -13.85 6.61 -54.14
N PRO A 325 -14.55 7.08 -53.07
CA PRO A 325 -15.44 6.29 -52.23
C PRO A 325 -16.87 6.24 -52.83
N ASP A 326 -17.59 5.14 -52.59
CA ASP A 326 -19.01 5.00 -52.95
C ASP A 326 -19.88 5.09 -51.68
N GLU A 327 -20.77 6.09 -51.67
CA GLU A 327 -21.94 6.19 -50.80
C GLU A 327 -23.19 5.85 -51.61
N SER A 328 -24.14 5.17 -50.96
CA SER A 328 -25.55 5.60 -50.81
C SER A 328 -26.66 4.59 -51.18
N GLY A 329 -27.75 4.67 -50.40
CA GLY A 329 -29.10 4.27 -50.79
C GLY A 329 -29.95 3.68 -49.63
N ARG A 330 -30.66 4.50 -48.81
CA ARG A 330 -32.09 4.91 -48.94
C ARG A 330 -33.10 3.78 -48.62
N ALA A 331 -34.29 3.95 -48.04
CA ALA A 331 -35.09 5.01 -47.40
C ALA A 331 -36.44 4.37 -46.91
N GLU A 332 -37.35 5.17 -46.32
CA GLU A 332 -38.80 4.96 -46.03
C GLU A 332 -39.11 4.50 -44.58
N ALA A 333 -39.60 5.32 -43.63
CA ALA A 333 -40.87 6.07 -43.47
C ALA A 333 -42.03 5.26 -42.85
N ASP A 334 -42.46 5.58 -41.62
CA ASP A 334 -43.88 5.73 -41.23
C ASP A 334 -44.03 6.50 -39.89
N THR A 335 -45.24 6.95 -39.63
CA THR A 335 -45.68 8.17 -38.94
C THR A 335 -46.56 7.87 -37.71
N THR A 336 -46.77 8.93 -36.89
CA THR A 336 -47.89 9.27 -35.95
C THR A 336 -47.31 9.72 -34.60
N ALA A 337 -47.22 11.01 -34.24
CA ALA A 337 -48.25 12.03 -34.01
C ALA A 337 -49.22 11.70 -32.86
N ASP A 338 -48.98 12.29 -31.67
CA ASP A 338 -50.04 12.99 -30.95
C ASP A 338 -49.47 14.16 -30.11
N ARG A 339 -50.23 15.26 -30.09
CA ARG A 339 -49.88 16.59 -29.55
C ARG A 339 -50.56 16.83 -28.18
N PRO A 340 -50.12 17.86 -27.43
CA PRO A 340 -50.58 18.15 -26.07
C PRO A 340 -51.78 19.11 -26.02
N VAL A 341 -52.55 19.07 -24.92
CA VAL A 341 -53.54 20.11 -24.56
C VAL A 341 -53.46 20.47 -23.07
N ALA A 342 -53.49 21.77 -22.84
CA ALA A 342 -53.37 22.53 -21.60
C ALA A 342 -54.62 22.52 -20.70
N THR A 343 -54.47 23.00 -19.45
CA THR A 343 -55.31 23.99 -18.72
C THR A 343 -54.78 24.08 -17.27
N GLY A 344 -54.27 25.25 -16.81
CA GLY A 344 -54.98 26.25 -15.98
C GLY A 344 -54.75 25.96 -14.48
N ASP A 345 -54.52 26.85 -13.53
CA ASP A 345 -54.78 28.29 -13.37
C ASP A 345 -54.18 28.75 -12.00
N GLY A 346 -53.88 30.05 -11.85
CA GLY A 346 -53.69 30.79 -10.57
C GLY A 346 -52.37 30.58 -9.78
N ASP A 347 -51.71 31.58 -9.19
CA ASP A 347 -52.05 32.99 -8.95
C ASP A 347 -50.76 33.79 -8.64
N ALA A 348 -50.82 35.09 -8.89
CA ALA A 348 -49.73 36.06 -8.87
C ALA A 348 -49.34 36.54 -7.47
N VAL A 349 -48.10 37.04 -7.30
CA VAL A 349 -47.83 38.38 -6.72
C VAL A 349 -46.51 38.96 -7.29
N ASN A 350 -46.63 40.11 -7.95
CA ASN A 350 -45.56 41.03 -8.34
C ASN A 350 -45.07 41.87 -7.15
N THR A 351 -43.78 42.23 -7.13
CA THR A 351 -43.24 43.62 -7.03
C THR A 351 -41.75 43.53 -7.41
N ASP A 352 -41.30 43.91 -8.61
CA ASP A 352 -41.17 45.27 -9.19
C ASP A 352 -40.05 46.11 -8.54
N GLY A 353 -39.18 46.70 -9.38
CA GLY A 353 -38.14 47.65 -8.96
C GLY A 353 -36.72 47.43 -9.53
N THR A 354 -36.48 47.52 -10.84
CA THR A 354 -35.88 48.73 -11.48
C THR A 354 -34.34 48.69 -11.62
N GLY A 355 -33.86 48.46 -12.85
CA GLY A 355 -32.49 48.83 -13.32
C GLY A 355 -32.40 50.35 -13.66
N PRO A 356 -31.58 50.84 -14.61
CA PRO A 356 -30.65 50.14 -15.51
C PRO A 356 -29.31 50.90 -15.83
N ALA A 357 -28.53 50.33 -16.77
CA ALA A 357 -27.63 50.94 -17.79
C ALA A 357 -26.38 51.74 -17.31
N ARG A 358 -25.14 51.37 -17.68
CA ARG A 358 -24.44 51.42 -19.00
C ARG A 358 -24.27 52.83 -19.59
N ASP A 359 -23.00 53.16 -19.85
CA ASP A 359 -22.37 54.00 -20.90
C ASP A 359 -21.24 54.82 -20.24
N ASP A 360 -19.95 54.72 -20.58
CA ASP A 360 -19.16 54.93 -21.82
C ASP A 360 -18.22 56.15 -21.58
N GLU A 361 -17.12 56.23 -22.36
CA GLU A 361 -16.09 57.31 -22.44
C GLU A 361 -14.90 57.27 -21.43
N ALA A 362 -13.65 57.01 -21.88
CA ALA A 362 -12.67 57.81 -22.66
C ALA A 362 -11.63 58.52 -21.74
N ARG A 363 -10.37 58.08 -21.79
CA ARG A 363 -9.15 58.80 -22.28
C ARG A 363 -8.77 60.09 -21.53
N ASP A 364 -7.55 60.09 -20.97
CA ASP A 364 -6.44 61.04 -21.19
C ASP A 364 -5.35 60.71 -20.13
N ASP A 365 -4.11 60.34 -20.48
CA ASP A 365 -2.98 61.08 -21.06
C ASP A 365 -2.06 61.75 -19.99
N GLU A 366 -0.77 61.82 -20.32
CA GLU A 366 0.41 62.34 -19.59
C GLU A 366 1.10 61.39 -18.57
N ALA A 367 2.27 60.77 -18.79
CA ALA A 367 3.57 61.12 -19.39
C ALA A 367 4.63 61.62 -18.37
N ARG A 368 5.86 61.06 -18.54
CA ARG A 368 7.20 61.62 -18.21
C ARG A 368 7.64 61.59 -16.74
N ASP A 369 8.89 61.30 -16.34
CA ASP A 369 10.26 61.26 -16.91
C ASP A 369 11.09 60.25 -16.06
N ASP A 370 11.99 59.41 -16.58
CA ASP A 370 13.36 59.61 -17.13
C ASP A 370 14.49 59.39 -16.09
N GLU A 371 15.65 58.99 -16.62
CA GLU A 371 16.98 58.69 -16.03
C GLU A 371 17.26 57.24 -15.61
N SER A 372 17.87 56.41 -16.47
CA SER A 372 19.27 56.43 -16.97
C SER A 372 20.30 55.94 -15.95
N GLY A 373 20.94 54.81 -16.27
CA GLY A 373 22.05 54.24 -15.50
C GLY A 373 22.70 53.03 -16.17
N SER A 374 23.03 53.15 -17.45
CA SER A 374 23.93 52.24 -18.16
C SER A 374 25.38 52.62 -17.83
N THR A 375 26.27 51.64 -17.55
CA THR A 375 27.65 51.56 -18.11
C THR A 375 28.35 50.28 -17.61
N GLN A 376 28.52 49.36 -18.57
CA GLN A 376 29.67 48.49 -18.84
C GLN A 376 30.82 48.37 -17.81
N ARG A 377 31.23 47.13 -17.53
CA ARG A 377 32.35 46.50 -18.27
C ARG A 377 32.33 44.99 -18.20
#